data_AF-V5I6F7-F1
#
_entry.id   AF-V5I6F7-F1
#
_cell.length_a   1.000
_cell.length_b   1.000
_cell.length_c   1.000
_cell.angle_alpha   90.00
_cell.angle_beta   90.00
_cell.angle_gamma   90.00
#
_symmetry.space_group_name_H-M   'P 1'
#
loop_
_entity.id
_entity.type
_entity.pdbx_description
1 polymer ?
#
loop_
_entity_poly.entity_id
_entity_poly.type
_entity_poly.pdbx_seq_one_letter_code
_entity_poly.pdbx_strand_id
1 'polypeptide(L)'
;LFVGRLVCDIKVSAKELIRSRSYDLGTLCQAVLKINDNQRVELEPEEIPKMYQKAEDILKLISFTMQDTAYILKIMYDLNVIPLALQITNIAGNVMSRTLMGGRSERNEFLLLHAFSEKEYIVPDKEFKKKETDSSTSKKKPTYSGGLVLDPKIGFYDKLILLMDFNSLY
;
A
#
# COMPACT_ATOMS: atom_id res chain seq x y z
N LEU A 1 -12.43 -6.15 16.34
CA LEU A 1 -12.04 -5.17 17.39
C LEU A 1 -12.35 -3.71 17.03
N PHE A 2 -12.42 -3.29 15.76
CA PHE A 2 -12.59 -1.87 15.39
C PHE A 2 -13.86 -1.58 14.55
N VAL A 3 -14.98 -2.26 14.81
CA VAL A 3 -16.22 -2.03 14.04
C VAL A 3 -16.68 -0.57 14.21
N GLY A 4 -16.97 0.10 13.10
CA GLY A 4 -17.37 1.51 13.08
C GLY A 4 -16.23 2.52 13.09
N ARG A 5 -14.97 2.09 13.20
CA ARG A 5 -13.79 2.98 13.09
C ARG A 5 -12.94 2.58 11.89
N LEU A 6 -12.60 3.55 11.05
CA LEU A 6 -11.68 3.32 9.93
C LEU A 6 -10.26 3.14 10.48
N VAL A 7 -9.56 2.12 10.00
CA VAL A 7 -8.16 1.85 10.34
C VAL A 7 -7.32 2.11 9.12
N CYS A 8 -6.35 3.01 9.25
CA CYS A 8 -5.39 3.35 8.21
C CYS A 8 -4.01 2.84 8.64
N ASP A 9 -3.49 1.83 7.94
CA ASP A 9 -2.12 1.37 8.09
C ASP A 9 -1.26 2.03 7.00
N ILE A 10 -0.31 2.87 7.42
CA ILE A 10 0.60 3.56 6.51
C ILE A 10 1.50 2.59 5.74
N LYS A 11 1.84 1.42 6.29
CA LYS A 11 2.69 0.43 5.63
C LYS A 11 1.95 -0.21 4.47
N VAL A 12 0.69 -0.56 4.67
CA VAL A 12 -0.20 -1.10 3.62
C VAL A 12 -0.46 -0.05 2.55
N SER A 13 -0.78 1.17 2.98
CA SER A 13 -1.04 2.29 2.07
C SER A 13 0.20 2.65 1.23
N ALA A 14 1.37 2.73 1.86
CA ALA A 14 2.61 3.01 1.15
C ALA A 14 2.97 1.93 0.12
N LYS A 15 2.72 0.64 0.42
CA LYS A 15 2.92 -0.45 -0.55
C LYS A 15 2.07 -0.32 -1.81
N GLU A 16 0.90 0.30 -1.70
CA GLU A 16 0.03 0.55 -2.83
C GLU A 16 0.42 1.80 -3.63
N LEU A 17 0.86 2.86 -2.93
CA LEU A 17 1.05 4.19 -3.51
C LEU A 17 2.47 4.47 -4.02
N ILE A 18 3.49 3.90 -3.38
CA ILE A 18 4.90 4.16 -3.71
C ILE A 18 5.69 2.86 -3.82
N ARG A 19 6.79 2.91 -4.58
CA ARG A 19 7.76 1.82 -4.65
C ARG A 19 8.95 2.12 -3.77
N SER A 20 9.12 1.36 -2.70
CA SER A 20 10.28 1.45 -1.81
C SER A 20 11.01 0.10 -1.69
N ARG A 21 12.29 0.14 -1.27
CA ARG A 21 13.09 -1.06 -0.95
C ARG A 21 12.54 -1.80 0.27
N SER A 22 12.23 -1.03 1.33
CA SER A 22 11.50 -1.50 2.51
C SER A 22 10.36 -0.55 2.84
N TYR A 23 9.38 -1.06 3.57
CA TYR A 23 8.21 -0.31 4.05
C TYR A 23 8.19 -0.23 5.58
N ASP A 24 9.36 -0.25 6.20
CA ASP A 24 9.51 0.02 7.63
C ASP A 24 9.52 1.53 7.87
N LEU A 25 9.17 1.95 9.09
CA LEU A 25 8.91 3.36 9.38
C LEU A 25 10.12 4.26 9.05
N GLY A 26 11.34 3.84 9.41
CA GLY A 26 12.56 4.59 9.09
C GLY A 26 12.74 4.82 7.58
N THR A 27 12.62 3.76 6.77
CA THR A 27 12.73 3.86 5.31
C THR A 27 11.63 4.72 4.70
N LEU A 28 10.40 4.65 5.23
CA LEU A 28 9.30 5.48 4.77
C LEU A 28 9.50 6.96 5.14
N CYS A 29 10.05 7.27 6.31
CA CYS A 29 10.41 8.64 6.68
C CYS A 29 11.45 9.21 5.72
N GLN A 30 12.46 8.43 5.33
CA GLN A 30 13.46 8.87 4.37
C GLN A 30 12.87 9.07 2.97
N ALA A 31 12.07 8.11 2.49
CA ALA A 31 11.51 8.13 1.15
C ALA A 31 10.44 9.23 0.95
N VAL A 32 9.57 9.44 1.94
CA VAL A 32 8.44 10.37 1.84
C VAL A 32 8.79 11.73 2.44
N LEU A 33 9.28 11.76 3.69
CA LEU A 33 9.51 13.00 4.43
C LEU A 33 10.87 13.64 4.11
N LYS A 34 11.75 12.94 3.37
CA LYS A 34 13.12 13.38 3.04
C LYS A 34 13.97 13.71 4.27
N ILE A 35 13.69 12.98 5.36
CA ILE A 35 14.43 13.10 6.62
C ILE A 35 15.73 12.30 6.52
N ASN A 36 16.83 12.84 7.05
CA ASN A 36 18.12 12.15 7.10
C ASN A 36 18.08 10.98 8.09
N ASP A 37 18.81 9.89 7.80
CA ASP A 37 18.80 8.64 8.58
C ASP A 37 19.10 8.85 10.08
N ASN A 38 19.89 9.86 10.44
CA ASN A 38 20.26 10.13 11.84
C ASN A 38 19.18 10.84 12.68
N GLN A 39 18.03 11.23 12.10
CA GLN A 39 16.99 11.97 12.82
C GLN A 39 15.94 11.07 13.50
N ARG A 40 15.82 9.81 13.09
CA ARG A 40 14.98 8.81 13.77
C ARG A 40 15.88 7.82 14.50
N VAL A 41 15.78 7.79 15.82
CA VAL A 41 16.46 6.80 16.65
C VAL A 41 15.54 5.60 16.78
N GLU A 42 15.95 4.46 16.23
CA GLU A 42 15.29 3.18 16.44
C GLU A 42 15.91 2.53 17.68
N LEU A 43 15.08 2.18 18.66
CA LEU A 43 15.51 1.55 19.90
C LEU A 43 15.36 0.03 19.77
N GLU A 44 16.42 -0.70 20.12
CA GLU A 44 16.35 -2.15 20.17
C GLU A 44 15.59 -2.61 21.42
N PRO A 45 14.83 -3.72 21.36
CA PRO A 45 14.05 -4.21 22.49
C PRO A 45 14.87 -4.44 23.77
N GLU A 46 16.16 -4.75 23.62
CA GLU A 46 17.10 -4.98 24.73
C GLU A 46 17.50 -3.70 25.47
N GLU A 47 17.36 -2.54 24.83
CA GLU A 47 17.70 -1.23 25.41
C GLU A 47 16.56 -0.68 26.25
N ILE A 48 15.32 -1.06 25.94
CA ILE A 48 14.11 -0.56 26.60
C ILE A 48 14.16 -0.76 28.13
N PRO A 49 14.46 -1.96 28.69
CA PRO A 49 14.51 -2.14 30.14
C PRO A 49 15.56 -1.28 30.84
N LYS A 50 16.66 -0.93 30.16
CA LYS A 50 17.73 -0.10 30.71
C LYS A 50 17.27 1.35 30.89
N MET A 51 16.41 1.85 29.98
CA MET A 51 15.86 3.20 30.06
C MET A 51 14.89 3.41 31.22
N TYR A 52 14.31 2.35 31.78
CA TYR A 52 13.43 2.45 32.97
C TYR A 52 14.17 2.73 34.27
N GLN A 53 15.51 2.68 34.28
CA GLN A 53 16.30 2.93 35.49
C GLN A 53 16.38 4.40 35.88
N LYS A 54 16.19 5.33 34.92
CA LYS A 54 16.28 6.78 35.14
C LYS A 54 15.04 7.47 34.61
N ALA A 55 14.50 8.41 35.39
CA ALA A 55 13.32 9.20 34.99
C ALA A 55 13.56 9.99 33.69
N GLU A 56 14.77 10.53 33.49
CA GLU A 56 15.15 11.26 32.27
C GLU A 56 15.07 10.38 31.01
N ASP A 57 15.45 9.11 31.11
CA ASP A 57 15.44 8.20 29.97
C ASP A 57 14.01 7.72 29.65
N ILE A 58 13.14 7.59 30.66
CA ILE A 58 11.70 7.37 30.44
C ILE A 58 11.08 8.55 29.66
N LEU A 59 11.43 9.80 30.00
CA LEU A 59 10.97 10.97 29.27
C LEU A 59 11.44 10.96 27.80
N LYS A 60 12.68 10.52 27.54
CA LYS A 60 13.18 10.33 26.16
C LYS A 60 12.39 9.26 25.42
N LEU A 61 12.08 8.13 26.05
CA LEU A 61 11.27 7.07 25.44
C LEU A 61 9.88 7.57 25.04
N ILE A 62 9.24 8.37 25.90
CA ILE A 62 7.97 9.02 25.60
C ILE A 62 8.15 9.98 24.41
N SER A 63 9.21 10.78 24.40
CA SER A 63 9.50 11.70 23.28
C SER A 63 9.68 10.96 21.94
N PHE A 64 10.39 9.83 21.93
CA PHE A 64 10.59 9.04 20.71
C PHE A 64 9.29 8.42 20.20
N THR A 65 8.45 7.88 21.09
CA THR A 65 7.14 7.31 20.68
C THR A 65 6.18 8.38 20.16
N MET A 66 6.19 9.58 20.75
CA MET A 66 5.44 10.73 20.25
C MET A 66 5.93 11.17 18.87
N GLN A 67 7.25 11.21 18.67
CA GLN A 67 7.87 11.57 17.39
C GLN A 67 7.53 10.56 16.28
N ASP A 68 7.61 9.27 16.57
CA ASP A 68 7.20 8.20 15.64
C ASP A 68 5.71 8.32 15.26
N THR A 69 4.84 8.64 16.22
CA THR A 69 3.41 8.89 15.96
C THR A 69 3.21 10.11 15.06
N ALA A 70 3.97 11.19 15.29
CA ALA A 70 3.92 12.39 14.44
C ALA A 70 4.41 12.09 13.02
N TYR A 71 5.44 11.25 12.85
CA TYR A 71 5.91 10.81 11.54
C TYR A 71 4.88 9.98 10.80
N ILE A 72 4.20 9.04 11.47
CA ILE A 72 3.11 8.25 10.88
C ILE A 72 2.03 9.19 10.31
N LEU A 73 1.62 10.18 11.10
CA LEU A 73 0.61 11.15 10.68
C LEU A 73 1.09 12.00 9.49
N LYS A 74 2.34 12.46 9.52
CA LYS A 74 2.92 13.27 8.44
C LYS A 74 3.03 12.49 7.12
N ILE A 75 3.45 11.22 7.19
CA ILE A 75 3.51 10.33 6.02
C ILE A 75 2.10 10.14 5.43
N MET A 76 1.08 9.95 6.28
CA MET A 76 -0.31 9.84 5.82
C MET A 76 -0.78 11.09 5.06
N TYR A 77 -0.41 12.28 5.53
CA TYR A 77 -0.73 13.54 4.86
C TYR A 77 0.03 13.70 3.53
N ASP A 78 1.35 13.50 3.52
CA ASP A 78 2.17 13.66 2.30
C ASP A 78 1.75 12.69 1.20
N LEU A 79 1.37 11.46 1.55
CA LEU A 79 0.83 10.47 0.62
C LEU A 79 -0.64 10.69 0.27
N ASN A 80 -1.32 11.67 0.90
CA ASN A 80 -2.75 11.95 0.72
C ASN A 80 -3.64 10.70 0.81
N VAL A 81 -3.33 9.81 1.78
CA VAL A 81 -3.97 8.48 1.86
C VAL A 81 -5.49 8.60 2.04
N ILE A 82 -5.95 9.46 2.94
CA ILE A 82 -7.38 9.60 3.26
C ILE A 82 -8.18 10.20 2.10
N PRO A 83 -7.79 11.36 1.51
CA PRO A 83 -8.47 11.89 0.33
C PRO A 83 -8.53 10.89 -0.83
N LEU A 84 -7.41 10.21 -1.10
CA LEU A 84 -7.34 9.25 -2.20
C LEU A 84 -8.22 8.02 -1.94
N ALA A 85 -8.19 7.47 -0.72
CA ALA A 85 -9.07 6.36 -0.34
C ALA A 85 -10.55 6.73 -0.47
N LEU A 86 -10.93 7.97 -0.13
CA LEU A 86 -12.30 8.44 -0.27
C LEU A 86 -12.72 8.49 -1.75
N GLN A 87 -11.88 9.06 -2.63
CA GLN A 87 -12.17 9.13 -4.07
C GLN A 87 -12.30 7.73 -4.69
N ILE A 88 -11.37 6.83 -4.38
CA ILE A 88 -11.42 5.44 -4.85
C ILE A 88 -12.71 4.76 -4.39
N THR A 89 -13.09 4.96 -3.13
CA THR A 89 -14.30 4.36 -2.56
C THR A 89 -15.57 4.90 -3.22
N ASN A 90 -15.63 6.21 -3.50
CA ASN A 90 -16.76 6.81 -4.20
C ASN A 90 -16.89 6.32 -5.65
N ILE A 91 -15.75 6.12 -6.33
CA ILE A 91 -15.75 5.59 -7.70
C ILE A 91 -16.17 4.12 -7.72
N ALA A 92 -15.59 3.29 -6.84
CA ALA A 92 -15.86 1.85 -6.81
C ALA A 92 -17.20 1.49 -6.16
N GLY A 93 -17.72 2.33 -5.26
CA GLY A 93 -18.95 2.07 -4.51
C GLY A 93 -18.81 0.99 -3.43
N ASN A 94 -17.60 0.70 -2.96
CA ASN A 94 -17.33 -0.25 -1.87
C ASN A 94 -17.28 0.44 -0.49
N VAL A 95 -16.89 -0.29 0.56
CA VAL A 95 -16.73 0.27 1.91
C VAL A 95 -15.31 0.83 2.09
N MET A 96 -15.18 2.09 2.56
CA MET A 96 -13.89 2.77 2.71
C MET A 96 -12.89 2.01 3.60
N SER A 97 -13.37 1.32 4.63
CA SER A 97 -12.50 0.50 5.50
C SER A 97 -11.81 -0.63 4.73
N ARG A 98 -12.48 -1.20 3.71
CA ARG A 98 -11.88 -2.18 2.80
C ARG A 98 -10.88 -1.54 1.86
N THR A 99 -11.20 -0.35 1.34
CA THR A 99 -10.27 0.41 0.48
C THR A 99 -8.95 0.68 1.17
N LEU A 100 -8.96 1.09 2.45
CA LEU A 100 -7.76 1.34 3.26
C LEU A 100 -6.95 0.08 3.59
N MET A 101 -7.57 -1.11 3.57
CA MET A 101 -6.89 -2.39 3.75
C MET A 101 -6.21 -2.89 2.46
N GLY A 102 -6.39 -2.19 1.33
CA GLY A 102 -5.91 -2.60 0.02
C GLY A 102 -6.92 -3.49 -0.73
N GLY A 103 -6.44 -4.20 -1.75
CA GLY A 103 -7.26 -5.18 -2.48
C GLY A 103 -8.03 -4.60 -3.67
N ARG A 104 -7.35 -4.48 -4.81
CA ARG A 104 -7.93 -3.94 -6.06
C ARG A 104 -9.10 -4.78 -6.61
N SER A 105 -9.08 -6.09 -6.37
CA SER A 105 -10.12 -7.00 -6.86
C SER A 105 -11.49 -6.71 -6.24
N GLU A 106 -11.57 -6.47 -4.94
CA GLU A 106 -12.84 -6.19 -4.25
C GLU A 106 -13.43 -4.85 -4.73
N ARG A 107 -12.59 -3.86 -5.00
CA ARG A 107 -13.02 -2.56 -5.53
C ARG A 107 -13.67 -2.72 -6.91
N ASN A 108 -13.03 -3.49 -7.80
CA ASN A 108 -13.58 -3.76 -9.13
C ASN A 108 -14.85 -4.63 -9.07
N GLU A 109 -14.93 -5.57 -8.12
CA GLU A 109 -16.14 -6.37 -7.88
C GLU A 109 -17.34 -5.46 -7.56
N PHE A 110 -17.22 -4.57 -6.58
CA PHE A 110 -18.29 -3.62 -6.23
C PHE A 110 -18.65 -2.69 -7.38
N LEU A 111 -17.66 -2.18 -8.12
CA LEU A 111 -17.89 -1.32 -9.27
C LEU A 111 -18.78 -2.02 -10.32
N LEU A 112 -18.48 -3.29 -10.62
CA LEU A 112 -19.26 -4.10 -11.55
C LEU A 112 -20.65 -4.44 -10.99
N LEU A 113 -20.75 -4.80 -9.71
CA LEU A 113 -22.03 -5.10 -9.08
C LEU A 113 -23.00 -3.92 -9.16
N HIS A 114 -22.51 -2.70 -8.88
CA HIS A 114 -23.32 -1.48 -9.05
C HIS A 114 -23.75 -1.29 -10.51
N ALA A 115 -22.82 -1.38 -11.45
CA ALA A 115 -23.10 -1.16 -12.88
C ALA A 115 -24.08 -2.19 -13.48
N PHE A 116 -24.00 -3.47 -13.06
CA PHE A 116 -24.93 -4.50 -13.52
C PHE A 116 -26.30 -4.38 -12.86
N SER A 117 -26.35 -4.05 -11.56
CA SER A 117 -27.60 -3.83 -10.85
C SER A 117 -28.36 -2.62 -11.39
N GLU A 118 -27.66 -1.53 -11.75
CA GLU A 118 -28.27 -0.34 -12.36
C GLU A 118 -28.94 -0.66 -13.71
N LYS A 119 -28.41 -1.65 -14.42
CA LYS A 119 -28.93 -2.12 -15.71
C LYS A 119 -29.88 -3.32 -15.59
N GLU A 120 -30.36 -3.63 -14.39
CA GLU A 120 -31.31 -4.72 -14.10
C GLU A 120 -30.81 -6.12 -14.49
N TYR A 121 -29.49 -6.35 -14.48
CA TYR A 121 -28.91 -7.68 -14.67
C TYR A 121 -28.90 -8.50 -13.38
N ILE A 122 -29.03 -9.82 -13.51
CA ILE A 122 -28.75 -10.76 -12.41
C ILE A 122 -27.24 -10.90 -12.26
N VAL A 123 -26.73 -10.58 -11.08
CA VAL A 123 -25.31 -10.71 -10.74
C VAL A 123 -24.98 -12.14 -10.29
N PRO A 124 -23.77 -12.66 -10.56
CA PRO A 124 -23.35 -13.97 -10.07
C PRO A 124 -23.31 -14.03 -8.54
N ASP A 125 -23.64 -15.18 -7.98
CA ASP A 125 -23.50 -15.44 -6.54
C ASP A 125 -22.03 -15.46 -6.12
N LYS A 126 -21.78 -15.04 -4.87
CA LYS A 126 -20.43 -15.01 -4.31
C LYS A 126 -19.92 -16.43 -4.07
N GLU A 127 -18.90 -16.83 -4.82
CA GLU A 127 -18.22 -18.12 -4.59
C GLU A 127 -17.36 -18.08 -3.32
N PHE A 128 -17.77 -18.85 -2.30
CA PHE A 128 -16.93 -19.12 -1.14
C PHE A 128 -16.07 -20.36 -1.39
N LYS A 129 -15.03 -20.24 -2.22
CA LYS A 129 -14.04 -21.32 -2.32
C LYS A 129 -13.43 -21.50 -0.93
N LYS A 130 -13.67 -22.67 -0.31
CA LYS A 130 -12.93 -23.08 0.89
C LYS A 130 -11.45 -22.93 0.56
N LYS A 131 -10.72 -22.15 1.36
CA LYS A 131 -9.27 -22.19 1.36
C LYS A 131 -8.87 -23.60 1.78
N GLU A 132 -8.81 -24.53 0.82
CA GLU A 132 -8.01 -25.72 1.02
C GLU A 132 -6.59 -25.23 1.33
N THR A 133 -6.07 -25.74 2.43
CA THR A 133 -4.74 -25.52 2.99
C THR A 133 -3.66 -26.09 2.07
N ASP A 134 -3.70 -25.78 0.77
CA ASP A 134 -2.57 -26.01 -0.11
C ASP A 134 -1.59 -24.88 0.05
N SER A 135 -0.74 -25.11 1.04
CA SER A 135 0.59 -24.57 1.30
C SER A 135 1.55 -24.79 0.12
N SER A 136 1.12 -24.48 -1.11
CA SER A 136 1.99 -24.39 -2.28
C SER A 136 1.97 -22.96 -2.82
N THR A 137 2.86 -22.15 -2.26
CA THR A 137 3.22 -20.79 -2.69
C THR A 137 3.93 -20.80 -4.06
N SER A 138 3.49 -21.66 -4.99
CA SER A 138 3.94 -21.63 -6.37
C SER A 138 3.11 -20.57 -7.10
N LYS A 139 3.78 -19.59 -7.72
CA LYS A 139 3.13 -18.66 -8.64
C LYS A 139 2.38 -19.50 -9.68
N LYS A 140 1.04 -19.41 -9.68
CA LYS A 140 0.20 -20.10 -10.65
C LYS A 140 0.71 -19.76 -12.05
N LYS A 141 0.88 -20.79 -12.90
CA LYS A 141 1.29 -20.61 -14.29
C LYS A 141 0.28 -19.70 -15.01
N PRO A 142 0.72 -18.90 -16.00
CA PRO A 142 -0.19 -18.05 -16.75
C PRO A 142 -1.25 -18.90 -17.47
N THR A 143 -2.52 -18.52 -17.34
CA THR A 143 -3.66 -19.23 -17.93
C THR A 143 -3.94 -18.81 -19.38
N TYR A 144 -3.44 -17.64 -19.78
CA TYR A 144 -3.65 -17.05 -21.10
C TYR A 144 -2.41 -16.23 -21.54
N SER A 145 -2.30 -15.94 -22.83
CA SER A 145 -1.20 -15.14 -23.40
C SER A 145 -1.25 -13.69 -22.94
N GLY A 146 -0.09 -13.12 -22.60
CA GLY A 146 0.05 -11.73 -22.16
C GLY A 146 0.40 -10.74 -23.28
N GLY A 147 0.96 -9.59 -22.91
CA GLY A 147 1.43 -8.58 -23.87
C GLY A 147 2.63 -9.05 -24.69
N LEU A 148 2.72 -8.57 -25.93
CA LEU A 148 3.87 -8.81 -26.82
C LEU A 148 5.05 -7.92 -26.41
N VAL A 149 6.22 -8.52 -26.23
CA VAL A 149 7.49 -7.80 -26.04
C VAL A 149 8.33 -8.05 -27.29
N LEU A 150 8.72 -6.98 -27.98
CA LEU A 150 9.60 -7.06 -29.14
C LEU A 150 11.03 -7.39 -28.70
N ASP A 151 11.76 -8.13 -29.55
CA ASP A 151 13.17 -8.41 -29.27
C ASP A 151 14.01 -7.13 -29.30
N PRO A 152 14.75 -6.82 -28.21
CA PRO A 152 15.50 -5.58 -28.12
C PRO A 152 16.75 -5.64 -29.00
N LYS A 153 17.04 -4.53 -29.69
CA LYS A 153 18.34 -4.30 -30.33
C LYS A 153 19.32 -3.79 -29.27
N ILE A 154 20.15 -4.68 -28.75
CA ILE A 154 21.11 -4.36 -27.69
C ILE A 154 22.28 -3.54 -28.26
N GLY A 155 22.58 -2.41 -27.64
CA GLY A 155 23.69 -1.56 -28.04
C GLY A 155 23.69 -0.21 -27.35
N PHE A 156 24.78 0.52 -27.54
CA PHE A 156 24.86 1.94 -27.22
C PHE A 156 24.38 2.75 -28.41
N TYR A 157 23.62 3.81 -28.17
CA TYR A 157 23.00 4.62 -29.21
C TYR A 157 23.48 6.07 -29.11
N ASP A 158 24.24 6.51 -30.11
CA ASP A 158 24.74 7.90 -30.23
C ASP A 158 23.70 8.87 -30.81
N LYS A 159 22.58 8.35 -31.31
CA LYS A 159 21.50 9.12 -31.96
C LYS A 159 20.28 9.20 -31.08
N LEU A 160 19.47 10.23 -31.29
CA LEU A 160 18.19 10.41 -30.60
C LEU A 160 17.26 9.21 -30.86
N ILE A 161 16.62 8.73 -29.79
CA ILE A 161 15.62 7.65 -29.83
C ILE A 161 14.24 8.27 -29.62
N LEU A 162 13.32 8.01 -30.54
CA LEU A 162 11.91 8.35 -30.40
C LEU A 162 11.18 7.21 -29.69
N LEU A 163 10.58 7.50 -28.53
CA LEU A 163 9.67 6.60 -27.82
C LEU A 163 8.24 7.01 -28.13
N MET A 164 7.45 6.07 -28.65
CA MET A 164 6.00 6.22 -28.85
C MET A 164 5.28 5.16 -28.03
N ASP A 165 4.17 5.54 -27.41
CA ASP A 165 3.37 4.66 -26.56
C ASP A 165 1.87 4.94 -26.78
N PHE A 166 1.02 3.95 -26.47
CA PHE A 166 -0.43 4.07 -26.52
C PHE A 166 -0.97 4.48 -25.14
N ASN A 167 -1.88 5.47 -25.11
CA ASN A 167 -2.55 5.86 -23.87
C ASN A 167 -3.62 4.82 -23.50
N SER A 168 -3.47 4.17 -22.34
CA SER A 168 -4.45 3.21 -21.80
C SER A 168 -4.80 2.07 -22.78
N LEU A 169 -3.79 1.28 -23.16
CA LEU A 169 -3.87 0.27 -24.23
C LEU A 169 -4.85 -0.90 -23.99
N TYR A 170 -5.02 -1.35 -22.73
CA TYR A 170 -5.84 -2.51 -22.39
C TYR A 170 -7.33 -2.22 -22.39
#